data_AF-A0AAX2HHY4-F1
#
_entry.id   AF-A0AAX2HHY4-F1
#
_cell.length_a   1.000
_cell.length_b   1.000
_cell.length_c   1.000
_cell.angle_alpha   90.00
_cell.angle_beta   90.00
_cell.angle_gamma   90.00
#
_symmetry.space_group_name_H-M   'P 1'
#
loop_
_entity.id
_entity.type
_entity.pdbx_description
1 polymer ?
#
loop_
_entity_poly.entity_id
_entity_poly.type
_entity_poly.pdbx_seq_one_letter_code
_entity_poly.pdbx_strand_id
1 'polypeptide(L)'
;MTEPLRPALSRLWSSEPDGGMSLQLSASIEGREHEVMTVLADPRDEALWVAVQAGSTRVQIPLEVLRKALDVAAEDVHSAEWFARQDAAASDV
;
A
#
# COMPACT_ATOMS: atom_id res chain seq x y z
N MET A 1 19.38 0.69 -11.29
CA MET A 1 18.20 0.51 -10.44
C MET A 1 18.56 -0.49 -9.37
N THR A 2 18.31 -0.21 -8.10
CA THR A 2 18.53 -1.16 -7.00
C THR A 2 17.37 -2.13 -6.92
N GLU A 3 17.65 -3.37 -6.54
CA GLU A 3 16.63 -4.40 -6.33
C GLU A 3 15.68 -3.98 -5.18
N PRO A 4 14.35 -4.18 -5.33
CA PRO A 4 13.40 -3.75 -4.31
C PRO A 4 13.51 -4.62 -3.04
N LEU A 5 13.59 -3.97 -1.88
CA LEU A 5 13.52 -4.64 -0.58
C LEU A 5 12.09 -5.18 -0.32
N ARG A 6 11.99 -6.36 0.31
CA ARG A 6 10.73 -7.01 0.68
C ARG A 6 10.72 -7.39 2.17
N PRO A 7 10.72 -6.41 3.09
CA PRO A 7 10.77 -6.67 4.52
C PRO A 7 9.47 -7.32 5.02
N ALA A 8 9.54 -7.98 6.17
CA ALA A 8 8.34 -8.39 6.89
C ALA A 8 7.59 -7.15 7.42
N LEU A 9 6.26 -7.21 7.40
CA LEU A 9 5.39 -6.12 7.81
C LEU A 9 4.73 -6.43 9.16
N SER A 10 4.65 -5.41 10.01
CA SER A 10 3.99 -5.43 11.31
C SER A 10 2.81 -4.46 11.34
N ARG A 11 1.80 -4.78 12.13
CA ARG A 11 0.63 -3.92 12.35
C ARG A 11 0.66 -3.39 13.77
N LEU A 12 0.50 -2.08 13.92
CA LEU A 12 0.44 -1.40 15.20
C LEU A 12 -0.85 -0.58 15.29
N TRP A 13 -1.64 -0.83 16.33
CA TRP A 13 -2.75 0.04 16.68
C TRP A 13 -2.23 1.15 17.59
N SER A 14 -2.65 2.38 17.34
CA SER A 14 -2.25 3.54 18.15
C SER A 14 -3.43 4.42 18.48
N SER A 15 -3.44 4.95 19.69
CA SER A 15 -4.42 5.95 20.11
C SER A 15 -3.96 7.33 19.64
N GLU A 16 -4.89 8.07 19.06
CA GLU A 16 -4.66 9.44 18.61
C GLU A 16 -4.96 10.44 19.74
N PRO A 17 -4.36 11.65 19.74
CA PRO A 17 -4.56 12.64 20.80
C PRO A 17 -6.01 13.10 21.00
N ASP A 18 -6.85 12.96 19.97
CA ASP A 18 -8.27 13.28 20.00
C ASP A 18 -9.14 12.14 20.56
N GLY A 19 -8.52 11.03 20.98
CA GLY A 19 -9.20 9.82 21.46
C GLY A 19 -9.59 8.85 20.36
N GLY A 20 -9.25 9.14 19.09
CA GLY A 20 -9.40 8.25 17.97
C GLY A 20 -8.41 7.08 17.98
N MET A 21 -8.52 6.22 16.98
CA MET A 21 -7.62 5.09 16.77
C MET A 21 -7.10 5.10 15.33
N SER A 22 -5.82 4.80 15.18
CA SER A 22 -5.19 4.57 13.89
C SER A 22 -4.57 3.17 13.81
N LEU A 23 -4.41 2.69 12.58
CA LEU A 23 -3.73 1.44 12.28
C LEU A 23 -2.52 1.74 11.40
N GLN A 24 -1.33 1.61 11.99
CA GLN A 24 -0.06 1.76 11.29
C GLN A 24 0.42 0.41 10.76
N LEU A 25 0.93 0.42 9.53
CA LEU A 25 1.75 -0.64 8.96
C LEU A 25 3.21 -0.20 9.02
N SER A 26 4.06 -1.03 9.58
CA SER A 26 5.50 -0.76 9.74
C SER A 26 6.35 -1.91 9.23
N ALA A 27 7.63 -1.62 8.96
CA ALA A 27 8.62 -2.58 8.53
C ALA A 27 9.94 -2.36 9.27
N SER A 28 10.62 -3.45 9.61
CA SER A 28 12.01 -3.37 10.08
C SER A 28 12.96 -3.34 8.89
N ILE A 29 13.69 -2.23 8.73
CA ILE A 29 14.67 -2.02 7.66
C ILE A 29 15.99 -1.64 8.33
N GLU A 30 17.05 -2.41 8.05
CA GLU A 30 18.38 -2.19 8.64
C GLU A 30 18.37 -2.11 10.18
N GLY A 31 17.50 -2.90 10.82
CA GLY A 31 17.36 -2.96 12.27
C GLY A 31 16.62 -1.77 12.90
N ARG A 32 16.00 -0.91 12.10
CA ARG A 32 15.17 0.21 12.53
C ARG A 32 13.73 -0.01 12.09
N GLU A 33 12.79 0.45 12.90
CA GLU A 33 11.38 0.40 12.54
C GLU A 33 11.01 1.63 11.71
N HIS A 34 10.36 1.41 10.57
CA HIS A 34 9.90 2.46 9.67
C HIS A 34 8.39 2.38 9.48
N GLU A 35 7.71 3.53 9.58
CA GLU A 35 6.32 3.67 9.12
C GLU A 35 6.28 3.49 7.59
N VAL A 36 5.40 2.62 7.12
CA VAL A 36 5.13 2.42 5.70
C VAL A 36 3.87 3.20 5.31
N MET A 37 2.79 3.01 6.07
CA MET A 37 1.53 3.75 5.91
C MET A 37 0.73 3.72 7.20
N THR A 38 -0.22 4.65 7.34
CA THR A 38 -1.17 4.69 8.46
C THR A 38 -2.59 4.82 7.94
N VAL A 39 -3.52 4.04 8.48
CA VAL A 39 -4.96 4.18 8.24
C VAL A 39 -5.56 4.96 9.41
N LEU A 40 -6.34 5.99 9.10
CA LEU A 40 -6.98 6.87 10.09
C LEU A 40 -8.38 7.29 9.63
N ALA A 41 -9.24 7.69 10.56
CA ALA A 41 -10.55 8.28 10.28
C ALA A 41 -10.46 9.81 10.21
N ASP A 42 -11.24 10.43 9.33
CA ASP A 42 -11.46 11.88 9.35
C ASP A 42 -12.45 12.24 10.47
N PRO A 43 -12.10 13.12 11.41
CA PRO A 43 -12.97 13.46 12.54
C PRO A 43 -14.26 14.19 12.15
N ARG A 44 -14.43 14.59 10.88
CA ARG A 44 -15.62 15.31 10.40
C ARG A 44 -16.74 14.38 9.97
N ASP A 45 -16.41 13.27 9.31
CA ASP A 45 -17.37 12.38 8.66
C ASP A 45 -17.06 10.89 8.83
N GLU A 46 -16.02 10.54 9.62
CA GLU A 46 -15.55 9.18 9.87
C GLU A 46 -15.07 8.43 8.61
N ALA A 47 -14.82 9.14 7.50
CA ALA A 47 -14.25 8.53 6.30
C ALA A 47 -12.83 8.03 6.58
N LEU A 48 -12.50 6.82 6.10
CA LEU A 48 -11.19 6.23 6.29
C LEU A 48 -10.20 6.66 5.20
N TRP A 49 -9.01 7.07 5.62
CA TRP A 49 -7.92 7.52 4.78
C TRP A 49 -6.66 6.72 5.06
N VAL A 50 -5.88 6.47 4.00
CA VAL A 50 -4.54 5.90 4.06
C VAL A 50 -3.53 7.02 3.85
N ALA A 51 -2.77 7.33 4.90
CA ALA A 51 -1.68 8.27 4.84
C ALA A 51 -0.37 7.56 4.47
N VAL A 52 0.32 8.09 3.47
CA VAL A 52 1.62 7.62 2.99
C VAL A 52 2.59 8.79 2.82
N GLN A 53 3.88 8.52 2.93
CA GLN A 53 4.92 9.52 2.72
C GLN A 53 5.39 9.51 1.26
N ALA A 54 5.20 10.62 0.54
CA ALA A 54 5.67 10.83 -0.83
C ALA A 54 6.73 11.95 -0.85
N GLY A 55 8.01 11.54 -0.83
CA GLY A 55 9.12 12.48 -0.64
C GLY A 55 9.04 13.16 0.72
N SER A 56 8.97 14.49 0.75
CA SER A 56 8.77 15.27 1.99
C SER A 56 7.30 15.52 2.34
N THR A 57 6.35 15.03 1.54
CA THR A 57 4.92 15.33 1.70
C THR A 57 4.15 14.11 2.19
N ARG A 58 3.31 14.29 3.21
CA ARG A 58 2.33 13.28 3.61
C ARG A 58 1.09 13.42 2.74
N VAL A 59 0.70 12.35 2.06
CA VAL A 59 -0.46 12.30 1.17
C VAL A 59 -1.49 11.37 1.77
N GLN A 60 -2.78 11.71 1.64
CA GLN A 60 -3.89 10.86 2.05
C GLN A 60 -4.67 10.38 0.83
N ILE A 61 -4.97 9.09 0.82
CA ILE A 61 -5.76 8.41 -0.22
C ILE A 61 -7.01 7.85 0.45
N PRO A 62 -8.23 8.05 -0.08
CA PRO A 62 -9.41 7.41 0.48
C PRO A 62 -9.23 5.89 0.46
N LEU A 63 -9.52 5.21 1.58
CA LEU A 63 -9.31 3.77 1.71
C LEU A 63 -10.09 2.98 0.64
N GLU A 64 -11.33 3.40 0.36
CA GLU A 64 -12.19 2.86 -0.70
C GLU A 64 -11.53 2.90 -2.08
N VAL A 65 -10.83 4.00 -2.40
CA VAL A 65 -10.14 4.17 -3.69
C VAL A 65 -8.94 3.24 -3.77
N LEU A 66 -8.14 3.15 -2.70
CA LEU A 66 -6.98 2.26 -2.67
C LEU A 66 -7.40 0.79 -2.80
N ARG A 67 -8.47 0.36 -2.10
CA ARG A 67 -8.97 -1.02 -2.19
C ARG A 67 -9.36 -1.38 -3.63
N LYS A 68 -10.16 -0.54 -4.28
CA LYS A 68 -10.57 -0.75 -5.68
C LYS A 68 -9.36 -0.83 -6.62
N ALA A 69 -8.36 0.02 -6.41
CA ALA A 69 -7.14 -0.02 -7.22
C ALA A 69 -6.36 -1.32 -7.02
N LEU A 70 -6.29 -1.85 -5.79
CA LEU A 70 -5.63 -3.12 -5.51
C LEU A 70 -6.39 -4.31 -6.10
N ASP A 71 -7.72 -4.29 -6.06
CA ASP A 71 -8.56 -5.34 -6.67
C ASP A 71 -8.30 -5.43 -8.18
N VAL A 72 -8.37 -4.28 -8.89
CA VAL A 72 -8.03 -4.20 -10.32
C VAL A 72 -6.59 -4.63 -10.59
N ALA A 73 -5.64 -4.19 -9.76
CA ALA A 73 -4.24 -4.54 -9.95
C ALA A 73 -3.97 -6.04 -9.79
N ALA A 74 -4.67 -6.73 -8.89
CA ALA A 74 -4.53 -8.17 -8.69
C ALA A 74 -4.94 -8.98 -9.94
N GLU A 75 -5.88 -8.45 -10.73
CA GLU A 75 -6.37 -9.08 -11.96
C GLU A 75 -5.51 -8.71 -13.17
N ASP A 76 -5.16 -7.43 -13.33
CA ASP A 76 -4.64 -6.90 -14.60
C ASP A 76 -3.12 -6.61 -14.59
N VAL A 77 -2.48 -6.52 -13.41
CA VAL A 77 -1.04 -6.19 -13.35
C VAL A 77 -0.21 -7.46 -13.49
N HIS A 78 0.50 -7.54 -14.62
CA HIS A 78 1.39 -8.65 -14.94
C HIS A 78 2.78 -8.18 -15.36
N SER A 79 3.77 -9.06 -15.22
CA SER A 79 5.13 -8.77 -15.71
C SER A 79 5.19 -8.82 -17.24
N ALA A 80 6.17 -8.15 -17.84
CA ALA A 80 6.41 -8.23 -19.28
C ALA A 80 6.61 -9.68 -19.77
N GLU A 81 7.25 -10.52 -18.95
CA GLU A 81 7.46 -11.95 -19.23
C GLU A 81 6.16 -12.75 -19.21
N TRP A 82 5.17 -12.33 -18.42
CA TRP A 82 3.84 -12.93 -18.47
C TRP A 82 3.17 -12.62 -19.80
N PHE A 83 3.18 -11.37 -20.26
CA PHE A 83 2.60 -10.98 -21.55
C PHE A 83 3.30 -11.68 -22.72
N ALA A 84 4.63 -11.74 -22.74
CA ALA A 84 5.38 -12.45 -23.77
C ALA A 84 5.00 -13.94 -23.88
N ARG A 85 4.65 -14.59 -22.76
CA ARG A 85 4.16 -15.97 -22.77
C ARG A 85 2.75 -16.09 -23.35
N GLN A 86 1.88 -15.11 -23.14
CA GLN A 86 0.54 -15.09 -23.74
C GLN A 86 0.62 -14.89 -25.26
N ASP A 87 1.46 -13.98 -25.73
CA ASP A 87 1.62 -13.70 -27.16
C ASP A 87 2.20 -14.89 -27.92
N ALA A 88 3.18 -15.58 -27.32
CA ALA A 88 3.72 -16.83 -27.88
C ALA A 88 2.64 -17.92 -27.95
N ALA A 89 1.87 -18.12 -26.87
CA ALA A 89 0.78 -19.09 -26.84
C ALA A 89 -0.35 -18.77 -27.84
N ALA A 90 -0.61 -17.49 -28.13
CA ALA A 90 -1.59 -17.04 -29.11
C ALA A 90 -1.09 -17.17 -30.57
N SER A 91 0.23 -17.19 -30.79
CA SER A 91 0.85 -17.32 -32.12
C SER A 91 1.03 -18.79 -32.57
N ASP A 92 0.94 -19.73 -31.63
CA ASP A 92 1.01 -21.18 -31.87
C ASP A 92 -0.37 -21.82 -32.19
N VAL A 93 -1.42 -21.00 -32.35
CA VAL A 93 -2.81 -21.38 -32.72
C VAL A 93 -3.16 -20.83 -34.09
#